data_AF-A0A1J5TM95-F1
#
_entry.id   AF-A0A1J5TM95-F1
#
_cell.length_a   1.000
_cell.length_b   1.000
_cell.length_c   1.000
_cell.angle_alpha   90.00
_cell.angle_beta   90.00
_cell.angle_gamma   90.00
#
_symmetry.space_group_name_H-M   'P 1'
#
loop_
_entity.id
_entity.type
_entity.pdbx_description
1 polymer ?
#
loop_
_entity_poly.entity_id
_entity_poly.type
_entity_poly.pdbx_seq_one_letter_code
_entity_poly.pdbx_strand_id
1 'polypeptide(L)'
;MPIRAKLVHSVTLIAQPRNKHPMLKTGALKLGDYEIKNRGTFGLLWFTDFGEKFWEACTTVDDSAKLRLRESGFDEMNWSISFRFAGFKARLSAIKYKGFFGSPKNSLIELKIGTQNPNDLRMFVQALCTKFDNPPWILNNWKKVEATIGMSKDDIIKSWSGAMGREISEEETKLKGWGSRLFGSKPSSEAKVEADEDDIEIFEDQDGMEIKMKIHGALEVEGNEYAIMSYVDNINSEFEIMMINRGRGNKVSYSNVEDDELYEQLSEAAVQHLESTSAI
;
A
#
# COMPACT_ATOMS: atom_id res chain seq x y z
N MET A 1 -20.40 -36.45 16.34
CA MET A 1 -21.30 -35.61 15.51
C MET A 1 -20.57 -35.27 14.22
N PRO A 2 -21.15 -35.45 13.02
CA PRO A 2 -20.47 -35.04 11.81
C PRO A 2 -20.39 -33.50 11.78
N ILE A 3 -19.22 -32.98 11.41
CA ILE A 3 -19.03 -31.55 11.14
C ILE A 3 -19.92 -31.22 9.94
N ARG A 4 -21.09 -30.59 10.21
CA ARG A 4 -21.92 -30.04 9.14
C ARG A 4 -21.19 -28.82 8.58
N ALA A 5 -20.42 -29.02 7.51
CA ALA A 5 -19.90 -27.92 6.72
C ALA A 5 -21.09 -27.09 6.23
N LYS A 6 -21.18 -25.84 6.69
CA LYS A 6 -22.17 -24.89 6.20
C LYS A 6 -21.62 -24.23 4.94
N LEU A 7 -22.46 -24.12 3.89
CA LEU A 7 -22.12 -23.32 2.72
C LEU A 7 -21.88 -21.87 3.17
N VAL A 8 -20.72 -21.32 2.80
CA VAL A 8 -20.38 -19.92 3.04
C VAL A 8 -20.28 -19.28 1.67
N HIS A 9 -21.06 -18.24 1.44
CA HIS A 9 -20.91 -17.39 0.28
C HIS A 9 -19.74 -16.44 0.56
N SER A 10 -18.71 -16.49 -0.27
CA SER A 10 -17.53 -15.65 -0.13
C SER A 10 -17.16 -14.99 -1.45
N VAL A 11 -16.67 -13.76 -1.36
CA VAL A 11 -16.11 -13.01 -2.49
C VAL A 11 -14.75 -12.46 -2.13
N THR A 12 -13.89 -12.34 -3.15
CA THR A 12 -12.63 -11.59 -3.08
C THR A 12 -12.81 -10.33 -3.90
N LEU A 13 -12.53 -9.18 -3.30
CA LEU A 13 -12.67 -7.86 -3.90
C LEU A 13 -11.33 -7.14 -3.82
N ILE A 14 -10.95 -6.49 -4.92
CA ILE A 14 -9.71 -5.74 -5.01
C ILE A 14 -10.04 -4.26 -5.04
N ALA A 15 -9.42 -3.50 -4.15
CA ALA A 15 -9.55 -2.06 -4.07
C ALA A 15 -8.17 -1.40 -4.10
N GLN A 16 -8.14 -0.10 -4.39
CA GLN A 16 -6.97 0.73 -4.19
C GLN A 16 -7.23 1.75 -3.07
N PRO A 17 -6.41 1.77 -2.02
CA PRO A 17 -6.50 2.82 -1.01
C PRO A 17 -6.13 4.17 -1.64
N ARG A 18 -6.66 5.26 -1.09
CA ARG A 18 -6.41 6.63 -1.58
C ARG A 18 -5.50 7.41 -0.66
N ASN A 19 -5.49 7.09 0.62
CA ASN A 19 -4.62 7.73 1.60
C ASN A 19 -4.00 6.70 2.56
N LYS A 20 -3.04 7.15 3.37
CA LYS A 20 -2.34 6.31 4.36
C LYS A 20 -2.96 6.39 5.76
N HIS A 21 -4.09 7.08 5.91
CA HIS A 21 -4.68 7.39 7.21
C HIS A 21 -6.03 6.68 7.37
N PRO A 22 -6.39 6.25 8.59
CA PRO A 22 -5.65 6.41 9.84
C PRO A 22 -4.45 5.45 9.92
N MET A 23 -3.51 5.78 10.82
CA MET A 23 -2.46 4.86 11.23
C MET A 23 -2.92 4.17 12.50
N LEU A 24 -2.73 2.85 12.58
CA LEU A 24 -3.17 2.06 13.72
C LEU A 24 -2.00 1.43 14.45
N LYS A 25 -2.09 1.37 15.78
CA LYS A 25 -1.09 0.73 16.62
C LYS A 25 -1.18 -0.80 16.51
N THR A 26 -0.14 -1.44 16.00
CA THR A 26 -0.06 -2.90 15.82
C THR A 26 -0.26 -3.66 17.13
N GLY A 27 0.30 -3.16 18.23
CA GLY A 27 0.12 -3.75 19.57
C GLY A 27 -1.35 -3.78 20.01
N ALA A 28 -2.08 -2.70 19.81
CA ALA A 28 -3.51 -2.62 20.10
C ALA A 28 -4.30 -3.60 19.20
N LEU A 29 -4.00 -3.61 17.90
CA LEU A 29 -4.65 -4.51 16.95
C LEU A 29 -4.40 -6.00 17.24
N LYS A 30 -3.25 -6.37 17.81
CA LYS A 30 -2.96 -7.76 18.25
C LYS A 30 -3.87 -8.20 19.40
N LEU A 31 -4.23 -7.25 20.28
CA LEU A 31 -5.18 -7.43 21.38
C LEU A 31 -6.64 -7.34 20.91
N GLY A 32 -6.86 -6.81 19.71
CA GLY A 32 -8.18 -6.65 19.09
C GLY A 32 -8.76 -5.25 19.21
N ASP A 33 -7.94 -4.28 19.61
CA ASP A 33 -8.33 -2.90 19.85
C ASP A 33 -8.03 -2.01 18.64
N TYR A 34 -8.91 -1.03 18.41
CA TYR A 34 -8.79 -0.02 17.35
C TYR A 34 -8.22 1.29 17.92
N GLU A 35 -6.88 1.42 17.93
CA GLU A 35 -6.22 2.63 18.43
C GLU A 35 -5.55 3.41 17.29
N ILE A 36 -6.09 4.60 16.99
CA ILE A 36 -5.55 5.52 16.00
C ILE A 36 -4.39 6.33 16.58
N LYS A 37 -3.33 6.50 15.78
CA LYS A 37 -2.25 7.47 16.03
C LYS A 37 -2.08 8.41 14.83
N ASN A 38 -1.77 9.66 15.13
CA ASN A 38 -1.57 10.70 14.11
C ASN A 38 -0.10 10.85 13.68
N ARG A 39 0.85 10.24 14.41
CA ARG A 39 2.30 10.30 14.15
C ARG A 39 3.05 9.13 14.77
N GLY A 40 4.24 8.85 14.24
CA GLY A 40 5.12 7.74 14.62
C GLY A 40 5.24 6.70 13.51
N THR A 41 6.26 5.85 13.57
CA THR A 41 6.54 4.76 12.63
C THR A 41 6.60 3.42 13.37
N PHE A 42 7.22 3.39 14.56
CA PHE A 42 7.37 2.17 15.34
C PHE A 42 6.04 1.58 15.84
N GLY A 43 5.77 0.34 15.45
CA GLY A 43 4.59 -0.40 15.87
C GLY A 43 3.29 0.19 15.34
N LEU A 44 3.32 0.97 14.26
CA LEU A 44 2.13 1.42 13.54
C LEU A 44 2.01 0.69 12.20
N LEU A 45 0.79 0.66 11.64
CA LEU A 45 0.55 0.29 10.26
C LEU A 45 -0.34 1.34 9.58
N TRP A 46 -0.26 1.45 8.26
CA TRP A 46 -1.16 2.30 7.48
C TRP A 46 -2.44 1.51 7.22
N PHE A 47 -3.47 1.77 8.01
CA PHE A 47 -4.75 1.07 7.86
C PHE A 47 -5.54 1.56 6.64
N THR A 48 -5.20 2.76 6.16
CA THR A 48 -5.76 3.44 4.98
C THR A 48 -7.22 3.83 5.13
N ASP A 49 -7.67 4.71 4.25
CA ASP A 49 -9.07 5.12 4.12
C ASP A 49 -9.98 3.91 3.86
N PHE A 50 -9.53 2.95 3.06
CA PHE A 50 -10.33 1.76 2.80
C PHE A 50 -10.57 0.96 4.07
N GLY A 51 -9.53 0.75 4.89
CA GLY A 51 -9.65 0.07 6.17
C GLY A 51 -10.60 0.80 7.11
N GLU A 52 -10.46 2.13 7.24
CA GLU A 52 -11.33 2.96 8.07
C GLU A 52 -12.80 2.87 7.66
N LYS A 53 -13.10 3.06 6.36
CA LYS A 53 -14.47 2.96 5.85
C LYS A 53 -15.04 1.56 5.99
N PHE A 54 -14.21 0.54 5.83
CA PHE A 54 -14.63 -0.84 6.09
C PHE A 54 -14.97 -1.05 7.57
N TRP A 55 -14.15 -0.56 8.49
CA TRP A 55 -14.39 -0.65 9.93
C TRP A 55 -15.64 0.13 10.37
N GLU A 56 -15.84 1.33 9.81
CA GLU A 56 -17.05 2.13 9.99
C GLU A 56 -18.30 1.36 9.53
N ALA A 57 -18.23 0.69 8.38
CA ALA A 57 -19.32 -0.14 7.87
C ALA A 57 -19.59 -1.37 8.77
N CYS A 58 -18.54 -2.04 9.27
CA CYS A 58 -18.68 -3.16 10.20
C CYS A 58 -19.41 -2.73 11.49
N THR A 59 -18.98 -1.64 12.10
CA THR A 59 -19.51 -1.14 13.37
C THR A 59 -20.91 -0.55 13.22
N THR A 60 -21.26 0.00 12.05
CA THR A 60 -22.64 0.43 11.75
C THR A 60 -23.64 -0.75 11.77
N VAL A 61 -23.17 -1.96 11.41
CA VAL A 61 -24.02 -3.16 11.33
C VAL A 61 -23.99 -3.95 12.65
N ASP A 62 -22.90 -3.89 13.39
CA ASP A 62 -22.69 -4.63 14.64
C ASP A 62 -21.75 -3.87 15.58
N ASP A 63 -22.30 -3.26 16.64
CA ASP A 63 -21.53 -2.55 17.67
C ASP A 63 -20.55 -3.47 18.41
N SER A 64 -20.74 -4.79 18.34
CA SER A 64 -19.84 -5.80 18.92
C SER A 64 -18.81 -6.35 17.93
N ALA A 65 -18.67 -5.72 16.76
CA ALA A 65 -17.69 -6.05 15.75
C ALA A 65 -16.28 -6.16 16.36
N LYS A 66 -15.51 -7.13 15.87
CA LYS A 66 -14.16 -7.41 16.33
C LYS A 66 -13.22 -7.37 15.15
N LEU A 67 -12.03 -6.84 15.39
CA LEU A 67 -10.91 -6.90 14.47
C LEU A 67 -9.69 -7.50 15.17
N ARG A 68 -8.75 -8.03 14.41
CA ARG A 68 -7.47 -8.49 14.94
C ARG A 68 -6.40 -8.53 13.86
N LEU A 69 -5.23 -7.98 14.16
CA LEU A 69 -4.03 -8.15 13.33
C LEU A 69 -3.63 -9.63 13.31
N ARG A 70 -3.47 -10.19 12.11
CA ARG A 70 -3.02 -11.58 11.90
C ARG A 70 -1.55 -11.62 11.59
N GLU A 71 -1.15 -10.80 10.63
CA GLU A 71 0.20 -10.73 10.11
C GLU A 71 0.54 -9.26 9.89
N SER A 72 1.79 -8.92 10.17
CA SER A 72 2.41 -7.64 9.84
C SER A 72 3.85 -7.93 9.44
N GLY A 73 4.26 -7.44 8.29
CA GLY A 73 5.65 -7.47 7.83
C GLY A 73 6.43 -6.26 8.33
N PHE A 74 7.61 -6.07 7.72
CA PHE A 74 8.49 -4.94 8.01
C PHE A 74 7.92 -3.59 7.54
N ASP A 75 7.26 -3.58 6.36
CA ASP A 75 6.61 -2.40 5.78
C ASP A 75 5.23 -2.13 6.43
N GLU A 76 4.90 -0.87 6.69
CA GLU A 76 3.62 -0.45 7.28
C GLU A 76 2.40 -0.72 6.39
N MET A 77 2.61 -1.10 5.12
CA MET A 77 1.61 -1.57 4.16
C MET A 77 1.72 -3.07 3.85
N ASN A 78 2.50 -3.82 4.63
CA ASN A 78 2.49 -5.28 4.61
C ASN A 78 1.74 -5.78 5.85
N TRP A 79 0.43 -5.97 5.74
CA TRP A 79 -0.38 -6.44 6.86
C TRP A 79 -1.64 -7.18 6.42
N SER A 80 -2.16 -7.99 7.36
CA SER A 80 -3.42 -8.72 7.22
C SER A 80 -4.23 -8.62 8.50
N ILE A 81 -5.45 -8.09 8.41
CA ILE A 81 -6.35 -7.87 9.55
C ILE A 81 -7.63 -8.65 9.31
N SER A 82 -8.03 -9.45 10.30
CA SER A 82 -9.29 -10.19 10.26
C SER A 82 -10.39 -9.46 11.02
N PHE A 83 -11.61 -9.53 10.49
CA PHE A 83 -12.81 -8.94 11.06
C PHE A 83 -13.87 -10.01 11.29
N ARG A 84 -14.65 -9.85 12.36
CA ARG A 84 -15.85 -10.64 12.66
C ARG A 84 -16.95 -9.70 13.14
N PHE A 85 -18.10 -9.74 12.50
CA PHE A 85 -19.24 -8.86 12.78
C PHE A 85 -20.49 -9.48 12.16
N ALA A 86 -21.66 -9.39 12.78
CA ALA A 86 -22.97 -9.78 12.22
C ALA A 86 -22.99 -11.11 11.41
N GLY A 87 -22.26 -12.14 11.85
CA GLY A 87 -22.15 -13.43 11.16
C GLY A 87 -21.19 -13.46 9.95
N PHE A 88 -20.58 -12.34 9.60
CA PHE A 88 -19.51 -12.22 8.62
C PHE A 88 -18.15 -12.63 9.20
N LYS A 89 -17.32 -13.17 8.30
CA LYS A 89 -15.88 -13.28 8.48
C LYS A 89 -15.23 -12.54 7.32
N ALA A 90 -14.39 -11.57 7.62
CA ALA A 90 -13.65 -10.85 6.60
C ALA A 90 -12.15 -10.77 6.91
N ARG A 91 -11.37 -10.53 5.88
CA ARG A 91 -9.95 -10.23 5.96
C ARG A 91 -9.64 -9.11 4.97
N LEU A 92 -8.95 -8.09 5.46
CA LEU A 92 -8.27 -7.10 4.64
C LEU A 92 -6.78 -7.43 4.63
N SER A 93 -6.19 -7.52 3.45
CA SER A 93 -4.75 -7.65 3.27
C SER A 93 -4.25 -6.49 2.42
N ALA A 94 -3.20 -5.83 2.85
CA ALA A 94 -2.52 -4.84 2.02
C ALA A 94 -1.51 -5.54 1.11
N ILE A 95 -1.61 -5.27 -0.20
CA ILE A 95 -0.75 -5.84 -1.24
C ILE A 95 -0.01 -4.70 -1.91
N LYS A 96 1.31 -4.70 -1.80
CA LYS A 96 2.17 -3.73 -2.46
C LYS A 96 2.57 -4.26 -3.83
N TYR A 97 2.47 -3.43 -4.86
CA TYR A 97 2.83 -3.81 -6.23
C TYR A 97 3.90 -2.91 -6.87
N LYS A 98 4.35 -1.85 -6.18
CA LYS A 98 5.40 -0.94 -6.66
C LYS A 98 6.04 -0.10 -5.54
N GLY A 99 7.31 0.29 -5.71
CA GLY A 99 8.03 1.31 -4.93
C GLY A 99 8.38 0.89 -3.50
N PHE A 100 9.23 1.62 -2.79
CA PHE A 100 9.77 1.15 -1.49
C PHE A 100 8.93 1.53 -0.26
N PHE A 101 8.02 2.50 -0.38
CA PHE A 101 7.06 2.88 0.67
C PHE A 101 5.64 2.80 0.13
N GLY A 102 4.70 2.26 0.90
CA GLY A 102 3.29 2.04 0.52
C GLY A 102 2.46 3.31 0.21
N SER A 103 2.88 4.06 -0.81
CA SER A 103 2.05 5.08 -1.42
C SER A 103 0.74 4.41 -1.85
N PRO A 104 -0.43 4.97 -1.53
CA PRO A 104 -1.72 4.36 -1.87
C PRO A 104 -1.83 4.02 -3.37
N LYS A 105 -1.21 4.85 -4.22
CA LYS A 105 -1.12 4.66 -5.69
C LYS A 105 -0.32 3.43 -6.15
N ASN A 106 0.42 2.79 -5.25
CA ASN A 106 1.31 1.66 -5.48
C ASN A 106 0.91 0.41 -4.66
N SER A 107 -0.26 0.46 -4.03
CA SER A 107 -0.79 -0.62 -3.20
C SER A 107 -2.23 -0.93 -3.57
N LEU A 108 -2.66 -2.13 -3.22
CA LEU A 108 -4.03 -2.62 -3.27
C LEU A 108 -4.44 -3.09 -1.89
N ILE A 109 -5.74 -3.12 -1.67
CA ILE A 109 -6.37 -3.87 -0.59
C ILE A 109 -7.10 -5.06 -1.20
N GLU A 110 -6.77 -6.26 -0.73
CA GLU A 110 -7.57 -7.45 -0.95
C GLU A 110 -8.57 -7.60 0.20
N LEU A 111 -9.86 -7.53 -0.11
CA LEU A 111 -10.95 -7.85 0.79
C LEU A 111 -11.49 -9.25 0.48
N LYS A 112 -11.25 -10.19 1.39
CA LYS A 112 -11.93 -11.50 1.40
C LYS A 112 -13.03 -11.45 2.43
N ILE A 113 -14.29 -11.55 2.01
CA ILE A 113 -15.45 -11.50 2.92
C ILE A 113 -16.39 -12.66 2.63
N GLY A 114 -16.91 -13.28 3.69
CA GLY A 114 -17.92 -14.32 3.55
C GLY A 114 -18.93 -14.37 4.69
N THR A 115 -20.11 -14.87 4.37
CA THR A 115 -21.26 -15.05 5.26
C THR A 115 -22.09 -16.26 4.81
N GLN A 116 -22.99 -16.74 5.67
CA GLN A 116 -23.92 -17.82 5.31
C GLN A 116 -25.06 -17.33 4.41
N ASN A 117 -25.36 -16.03 4.41
CA ASN A 117 -26.48 -15.46 3.67
C ASN A 117 -25.99 -14.56 2.52
N PRO A 118 -26.24 -14.91 1.25
CA PRO A 118 -25.78 -14.12 0.11
C PRO A 118 -26.45 -12.75 0.01
N ASN A 119 -27.66 -12.57 0.56
CA ASN A 119 -28.32 -11.27 0.57
C ASN A 119 -27.65 -10.29 1.55
N ASP A 120 -27.23 -10.79 2.71
CA ASP A 120 -26.50 -9.96 3.69
C ASP A 120 -25.18 -9.49 3.09
N LEU A 121 -24.47 -10.36 2.37
CA LEU A 121 -23.26 -10.00 1.63
C LEU A 121 -23.51 -8.86 0.65
N ARG A 122 -24.57 -9.00 -0.15
CA ARG A 122 -24.94 -8.00 -1.14
C ARG A 122 -25.22 -6.65 -0.49
N MET A 123 -26.08 -6.63 0.52
CA MET A 123 -26.46 -5.41 1.22
C MET A 123 -25.25 -4.75 1.89
N PHE A 124 -24.36 -5.54 2.51
CA PHE A 124 -23.15 -5.02 3.14
C PHE A 124 -22.20 -4.39 2.11
N VAL A 125 -21.93 -5.07 0.99
CA VAL A 125 -21.02 -4.54 -0.04
C VAL A 125 -21.60 -3.28 -0.69
N GLN A 126 -22.92 -3.22 -0.92
CA GLN A 126 -23.58 -2.00 -1.40
C GLN A 126 -23.42 -0.85 -0.39
N ALA A 127 -23.70 -1.09 0.89
CA ALA A 127 -23.55 -0.08 1.95
C ALA A 127 -22.09 0.39 2.09
N LEU A 128 -21.13 -0.52 2.03
CA LEU A 128 -19.70 -0.19 2.03
C LEU A 128 -19.35 0.78 0.90
N CYS A 129 -19.84 0.55 -0.32
CA CYS A 129 -19.54 1.42 -1.45
C CYS A 129 -20.04 2.85 -1.26
N THR A 130 -21.15 3.05 -0.52
CA THR A 130 -21.67 4.40 -0.21
C THR A 130 -20.78 5.21 0.73
N LYS A 131 -19.81 4.57 1.39
CA LYS A 131 -18.85 5.23 2.29
C LYS A 131 -17.71 5.94 1.54
N PHE A 132 -17.60 5.74 0.23
CA PHE A 132 -16.53 6.29 -0.60
C PHE A 132 -17.07 7.30 -1.61
N ASP A 133 -16.41 8.46 -1.70
CA ASP A 133 -16.72 9.46 -2.74
C ASP A 133 -16.36 8.96 -4.14
N ASN A 134 -15.30 8.13 -4.22
CA ASN A 134 -14.85 7.50 -5.46
C ASN A 134 -14.95 5.98 -5.35
N PRO A 135 -15.36 5.27 -6.41
CA PRO A 135 -15.52 3.83 -6.31
C PRO A 135 -14.20 3.12 -5.97
N PRO A 136 -14.23 2.12 -5.06
CA PRO A 136 -13.01 1.46 -4.59
C PRO A 136 -12.33 0.59 -5.65
N TRP A 137 -13.07 0.17 -6.69
CA TRP A 137 -12.57 -0.65 -7.80
C TRP A 137 -11.83 0.14 -8.90
N ILE A 138 -11.68 1.46 -8.77
CA ILE A 138 -10.93 2.27 -9.75
C ILE A 138 -9.45 2.26 -9.40
N LEU A 139 -8.66 1.52 -10.17
CA LEU A 139 -7.22 1.36 -9.94
C LEU A 139 -6.41 2.21 -10.93
N ASN A 140 -5.24 2.70 -10.49
CA ASN A 140 -4.38 3.59 -11.27
C ASN A 140 -3.51 2.86 -12.31
N ASN A 141 -3.00 1.66 -12.00
CA ASN A 141 -2.04 0.96 -12.85
C ASN A 141 -2.47 -0.50 -13.13
N TRP A 142 -3.44 -0.66 -14.02
CA TRP A 142 -4.01 -1.97 -14.36
C TRP A 142 -2.98 -3.01 -14.80
N LYS A 143 -1.96 -2.62 -15.58
CA LYS A 143 -0.89 -3.54 -16.02
C LYS A 143 -0.11 -4.11 -14.85
N LYS A 144 0.33 -3.26 -13.91
CA LYS A 144 1.05 -3.73 -12.72
C LYS A 144 0.13 -4.53 -11.78
N VAL A 145 -1.13 -4.14 -11.65
CA VAL A 145 -2.12 -4.88 -10.87
C VAL A 145 -2.27 -6.30 -11.42
N GLU A 146 -2.52 -6.44 -12.72
CA GLU A 146 -2.69 -7.74 -13.37
C GLU A 146 -1.44 -8.60 -13.25
N ALA A 147 -0.24 -8.02 -13.42
CA ALA A 147 1.02 -8.73 -13.19
C ALA A 147 1.20 -9.19 -11.72
N THR A 148 0.66 -8.45 -10.75
CA THR A 148 0.86 -8.75 -9.32
C THR A 148 -0.11 -9.80 -8.79
N ILE A 149 -1.39 -9.69 -9.15
CA ILE A 149 -2.46 -10.52 -8.58
C ILE A 149 -3.12 -11.45 -9.61
N GLY A 150 -2.71 -11.39 -10.87
CA GLY A 150 -3.23 -12.23 -11.95
C GLY A 150 -4.69 -11.95 -12.33
N MET A 151 -5.25 -10.81 -11.92
CA MET A 151 -6.64 -10.42 -12.21
C MET A 151 -6.67 -9.27 -13.21
N SER A 152 -7.44 -9.45 -14.28
CA SER A 152 -7.67 -8.38 -15.26
C SER A 152 -8.58 -7.29 -14.70
N LYS A 153 -8.60 -6.12 -15.36
CA LYS A 153 -9.54 -5.04 -15.05
C LYS A 153 -10.99 -5.53 -15.03
N ASP A 154 -11.37 -6.32 -16.03
CA ASP A 154 -12.74 -6.80 -16.19
C ASP A 154 -13.12 -7.79 -15.09
N ASP A 155 -12.19 -8.64 -14.64
CA ASP A 155 -12.45 -9.58 -13.54
C ASP A 155 -12.66 -8.87 -12.20
N ILE A 156 -11.89 -7.81 -11.96
CA ILE A 156 -12.04 -6.97 -10.76
C ILE A 156 -13.41 -6.28 -10.76
N ILE A 157 -13.79 -5.67 -11.88
CA ILE A 157 -15.09 -4.99 -12.02
C ILE A 157 -16.24 -6.01 -11.90
N LYS A 158 -16.15 -7.17 -12.56
CA LYS A 158 -17.15 -8.24 -12.45
C LYS A 158 -17.30 -8.75 -11.01
N SER A 159 -16.20 -8.86 -10.27
CA SER A 159 -16.23 -9.29 -8.86
C SER A 159 -17.02 -8.31 -7.99
N TRP A 160 -16.77 -7.00 -8.15
CA TRP A 160 -17.52 -5.96 -7.46
C TRP A 160 -18.99 -5.90 -7.88
N SER A 161 -19.25 -5.97 -9.19
CA SER A 161 -20.61 -5.99 -9.76
C SER A 161 -21.42 -7.18 -9.23
N GLY A 162 -20.86 -8.39 -9.27
CA GLY A 162 -21.48 -9.60 -8.78
C GLY A 162 -21.74 -9.55 -7.27
N ALA A 163 -20.79 -9.04 -6.48
CA ALA A 163 -20.95 -8.89 -5.04
C ALA A 163 -22.06 -7.89 -4.68
N MET A 164 -22.17 -6.77 -5.40
CA MET A 164 -23.28 -5.81 -5.23
C MET A 164 -24.60 -6.28 -5.85
N GLY A 165 -24.58 -7.29 -6.71
CA GLY A 165 -25.76 -7.75 -7.44
C GLY A 165 -26.36 -6.70 -8.38
N ARG A 166 -25.51 -5.82 -8.93
CA ARG A 166 -25.87 -4.82 -9.94
C ARG A 166 -24.73 -4.67 -10.95
N GLU A 167 -25.03 -4.28 -12.18
CA GLU A 167 -24.00 -3.93 -13.15
C GLU A 167 -23.30 -2.62 -12.74
N ILE A 168 -22.00 -2.55 -13.01
CA ILE A 168 -21.20 -1.33 -12.93
C ILE A 168 -21.11 -0.80 -14.36
N SER A 169 -21.62 0.41 -14.58
CA SER A 169 -21.63 1.04 -15.91
C SER A 169 -20.23 1.40 -16.39
N GLU A 170 -20.02 1.52 -17.70
CA GLU A 170 -18.75 2.01 -18.23
C GLU A 170 -18.39 3.41 -17.70
N GLU A 171 -19.39 4.26 -17.46
CA GLU A 171 -19.21 5.61 -16.93
C GLU A 171 -18.59 5.59 -15.53
N GLU A 172 -19.07 4.70 -14.66
CA GLU A 172 -18.48 4.45 -13.34
C GLU A 172 -17.03 3.97 -13.43
N THR A 173 -16.64 3.32 -14.54
CA THR A 173 -15.27 2.80 -14.78
C THR A 173 -14.33 3.81 -15.45
N LYS A 174 -14.87 4.91 -16.00
CA LYS A 174 -14.13 5.96 -16.71
C LYS A 174 -13.71 7.12 -15.80
N LEU A 175 -14.13 7.13 -14.54
CA LEU A 175 -13.59 8.03 -13.52
C LEU A 175 -12.07 7.85 -13.47
N LYS A 176 -11.32 8.89 -13.85
CA LYS A 176 -9.85 8.84 -13.84
C LYS A 176 -9.36 8.58 -12.42
N GLY A 177 -8.59 7.51 -12.24
CA GLY A 177 -7.68 7.40 -11.11
C GLY A 177 -6.80 8.64 -11.03
N TRP A 178 -6.62 9.21 -9.84
CA TRP A 178 -6.07 10.56 -9.72
C TRP A 178 -4.62 10.63 -10.19
N GLY A 179 -4.39 11.49 -11.18
CA GLY A 179 -3.09 11.97 -11.64
C GLY A 179 -3.12 13.14 -12.62
N SER A 180 -4.28 13.71 -12.98
CA SER A 180 -4.33 14.83 -13.95
C SER A 180 -5.20 15.99 -13.46
N ARG A 181 -4.56 16.90 -12.71
CA ARG A 181 -4.73 18.36 -12.72
C ARG A 181 -3.85 18.93 -11.62
N LEU A 182 -2.61 19.33 -11.96
CA LEU A 182 -1.89 20.41 -11.27
C LEU A 182 -0.61 20.91 -11.96
N PHE A 183 -0.18 20.37 -13.10
CA PHE A 183 0.96 20.94 -13.82
C PHE A 183 0.63 21.21 -15.29
N GLY A 184 0.87 22.45 -15.72
CA GLY A 184 0.74 22.89 -17.10
C GLY A 184 1.68 22.07 -17.98
N SER A 185 1.09 21.36 -18.93
CA SER A 185 1.82 20.62 -19.96
C SER A 185 2.54 21.61 -20.90
N LYS A 186 3.88 21.57 -20.92
CA LYS A 186 4.60 21.74 -22.19
C LYS A 186 4.85 20.36 -22.77
N PRO A 187 4.67 20.16 -24.10
CA PRO A 187 4.91 18.88 -24.72
C PRO A 187 6.40 18.73 -25.03
N SER A 188 6.99 17.59 -24.71
CA SER A 188 8.23 17.14 -25.34
C SER A 188 7.99 15.78 -25.98
N SER A 189 8.27 15.76 -27.27
CA SER A 189 8.27 14.63 -28.17
C SER A 189 9.41 13.66 -27.89
N GLU A 190 9.16 12.43 -28.36
CA GLU A 190 10.11 11.38 -28.75
C GLU A 190 10.68 10.44 -27.68
N ALA A 191 10.55 9.16 -28.03
CA ALA A 191 10.74 7.97 -27.23
C ALA A 191 12.22 7.60 -27.02
N LYS A 192 12.52 6.96 -25.88
CA LYS A 192 13.55 5.91 -25.76
C LYS A 192 13.45 5.17 -24.41
N VAL A 193 13.26 3.84 -24.52
CA VAL A 193 13.64 2.74 -23.63
C VAL A 193 13.24 2.87 -22.14
N GLU A 194 12.09 2.30 -21.80
CA GLU A 194 11.60 2.10 -20.43
C GLU A 194 12.46 1.07 -19.66
N ALA A 195 13.49 1.54 -18.96
CA ALA A 195 13.93 0.94 -17.70
C ALA A 195 13.25 1.72 -16.57
N ASP A 196 12.86 1.06 -15.47
CA ASP A 196 12.08 1.62 -14.36
C ASP A 196 12.62 2.99 -13.83
N GLU A 197 12.16 4.10 -14.42
CA GLU A 197 12.56 5.47 -14.08
C GLU A 197 12.01 5.97 -12.73
N ASP A 198 11.18 5.18 -12.03
CA ASP A 198 10.47 5.64 -10.83
C ASP A 198 11.23 5.39 -9.50
N ASP A 199 12.39 4.72 -9.52
CA ASP A 199 13.25 4.49 -8.34
C ASP A 199 14.65 5.14 -8.50
N ILE A 200 14.76 6.11 -9.42
CA ILE A 200 15.98 6.87 -9.70
C ILE A 200 15.83 8.29 -9.16
N GLU A 201 16.69 8.68 -8.22
CA GLU A 201 16.86 10.08 -7.79
C GLU A 201 17.98 10.73 -8.60
N ILE A 202 17.77 12.00 -8.97
CA ILE A 202 18.74 12.79 -9.74
C ILE A 202 19.33 13.85 -8.81
N PHE A 203 20.64 13.80 -8.63
CA PHE A 203 21.44 14.75 -7.89
C PHE A 203 22.26 15.60 -8.86
N GLU A 204 22.72 16.75 -8.39
CA GLU A 204 23.72 17.57 -9.08
C GLU A 204 24.98 17.57 -8.21
N ASP A 205 26.12 17.18 -8.78
CA ASP A 205 27.39 17.18 -8.06
C ASP A 205 28.02 18.57 -7.98
N GLN A 206 29.21 18.65 -7.38
CA GLN A 206 29.92 19.93 -7.18
C GLN A 206 30.38 20.57 -8.50
N ASP A 207 30.43 19.80 -9.59
CA ASP A 207 30.82 20.24 -10.93
C ASP A 207 29.60 20.53 -11.83
N GLY A 208 28.38 20.41 -11.29
CA GLY A 208 27.13 20.65 -12.01
C GLY A 208 26.69 19.48 -12.90
N MET A 209 27.25 18.29 -12.70
CA MET A 209 26.85 17.09 -13.43
C MET A 209 25.70 16.36 -12.75
N GLU A 210 24.73 15.91 -13.56
CA GLU A 210 23.60 15.12 -13.08
C GLU A 210 24.06 13.70 -12.72
N ILE A 211 23.97 13.36 -11.44
CA ILE A 211 24.21 12.01 -10.92
C ILE A 211 22.87 11.30 -10.75
N LYS A 212 22.72 10.13 -11.35
CA LYS A 212 21.52 9.28 -11.20
C LYS A 212 21.80 8.15 -10.21
N MET A 213 21.01 8.06 -9.15
CA MET A 213 21.13 6.99 -8.16
C MET A 213 19.85 6.19 -8.06
N LYS A 214 19.98 4.86 -8.06
CA LYS A 214 18.91 3.92 -7.83
C LYS A 214 18.75 3.66 -6.33
N ILE A 215 17.52 3.70 -5.82
CA ILE A 215 17.23 3.38 -4.42
C ILE A 215 17.03 1.87 -4.27
N HIS A 216 17.72 1.25 -3.31
CA HIS A 216 17.62 -0.17 -2.96
C HIS A 216 16.88 -0.43 -1.65
N GLY A 217 16.76 0.57 -0.78
CA GLY A 217 16.07 0.43 0.49
C GLY A 217 16.20 1.64 1.39
N ALA A 218 15.74 1.53 2.63
CA ALA A 218 15.93 2.56 3.65
C ALA A 218 15.99 1.96 5.07
N LEU A 219 16.67 2.67 5.97
CA LEU A 219 16.89 2.35 7.38
C LEU A 219 16.36 3.51 8.24
N GLU A 220 15.90 3.25 9.48
CA GLU A 220 15.52 4.30 10.45
C GLU A 220 16.29 4.08 11.75
N VAL A 221 16.97 5.12 12.24
CA VAL A 221 17.69 5.13 13.53
C VAL A 221 17.26 6.38 14.31
N GLU A 222 16.70 6.17 15.50
CA GLU A 222 16.28 7.25 16.42
C GLU A 222 15.37 8.32 15.80
N GLY A 223 14.52 7.95 14.83
CA GLY A 223 13.61 8.88 14.15
C GLY A 223 14.22 9.60 12.94
N ASN A 224 15.48 9.33 12.62
CA ASN A 224 16.12 9.75 11.38
C ASN A 224 16.04 8.61 10.36
N GLU A 225 15.74 8.94 9.11
CA GLU A 225 15.64 7.98 8.01
C GLU A 225 16.88 8.07 7.12
N TYR A 226 17.28 6.94 6.53
CA TYR A 226 18.47 6.81 5.69
C TYR A 226 18.14 5.96 4.47
N ALA A 227 18.43 6.43 3.25
CA ALA A 227 18.24 5.69 2.02
C ALA A 227 19.50 4.90 1.65
N ILE A 228 19.34 3.65 1.21
CA ILE A 228 20.37 2.81 0.61
C ILE A 228 20.27 3.01 -0.90
N MET A 229 21.33 3.49 -1.54
CA MET A 229 21.31 3.92 -2.95
C MET A 229 22.53 3.40 -3.71
N SER A 230 22.46 3.26 -5.03
CA SER A 230 23.65 2.99 -5.84
C SER A 230 23.66 3.83 -7.10
N TYR A 231 24.83 4.10 -7.65
CA TYR A 231 24.95 4.79 -8.93
C TYR A 231 24.38 3.94 -10.05
N VAL A 232 23.56 4.56 -10.92
CA VAL A 232 22.96 3.87 -12.07
C VAL A 232 24.02 3.54 -13.12
N ASP A 233 25.03 4.40 -13.26
CA ASP A 233 26.05 4.31 -14.31
C ASP A 233 27.32 3.55 -13.90
N ASN A 234 27.40 3.01 -12.68
CA ASN A 234 28.58 2.30 -12.18
C ASN A 234 28.31 0.81 -11.95
N ILE A 235 29.01 -0.04 -12.71
CA ILE A 235 28.80 -1.51 -12.74
C ILE A 235 29.38 -2.20 -11.49
N ASN A 236 30.24 -1.53 -10.72
CA ASN A 236 30.89 -2.08 -9.52
C ASN A 236 30.24 -1.61 -8.20
N SER A 237 29.00 -1.09 -8.25
CA SER A 237 28.47 -0.22 -7.19
C SER A 237 28.43 -0.85 -5.79
N GLU A 238 29.33 -0.35 -4.92
CA GLU A 238 29.07 -0.22 -3.49
C GLU A 238 27.80 0.64 -3.32
N PHE A 239 26.96 0.26 -2.36
CA PHE A 239 25.79 1.07 -2.01
C PHE A 239 26.22 2.24 -1.11
N GLU A 240 25.57 3.37 -1.28
CA GLU A 240 25.72 4.58 -0.47
C GLU A 240 24.55 4.69 0.49
N ILE A 241 24.80 5.21 1.70
CA ILE A 241 23.75 5.46 2.69
C ILE A 241 23.62 6.96 2.94
N MET A 242 22.47 7.53 2.62
CA MET A 242 22.21 8.97 2.75
C MET A 242 21.04 9.24 3.69
N MET A 243 21.18 10.21 4.59
CA MET A 243 20.08 10.67 5.46
C MET A 243 18.99 11.39 4.66
N ILE A 244 17.73 11.04 4.91
CA ILE A 244 16.54 11.62 4.29
C ILE A 244 16.05 12.80 5.14
N ASN A 245 16.08 13.99 4.55
CA ASN A 245 15.59 15.22 5.13
C ASN A 245 14.21 15.57 4.55
N ARG A 246 13.17 15.57 5.39
CA ARG A 246 11.80 15.90 4.98
C ARG A 246 11.46 17.36 5.28
N GLY A 247 11.35 18.17 4.23
CA GLY A 247 10.92 19.56 4.30
C GLY A 247 9.39 19.73 4.33
N ARG A 248 8.94 20.99 4.50
CA ARG A 248 7.52 21.35 4.40
C ARG A 248 7.01 21.12 2.97
N GLY A 249 5.80 20.57 2.84
CA GLY A 249 5.14 20.38 1.54
C GLY A 249 5.62 19.16 0.75
N ASN A 250 6.00 18.06 1.42
CA ASN A 250 6.52 16.82 0.82
C ASN A 250 7.82 16.99 0.02
N LYS A 251 8.60 18.06 0.25
CA LYS A 251 9.94 18.19 -0.31
C LYS A 251 10.88 17.22 0.42
N VAL A 252 11.58 16.38 -0.32
CA VAL A 252 12.60 15.47 0.21
C VAL A 252 13.97 15.96 -0.28
N SER A 253 14.96 15.93 0.59
CA SER A 253 16.37 16.16 0.23
C SER A 253 17.24 15.14 0.96
N TYR A 254 18.46 14.93 0.51
CA TYR A 254 19.38 13.94 1.08
C TYR A 254 20.64 14.64 1.59
N SER A 255 21.24 14.10 2.65
CA SER A 255 22.53 14.54 3.17
C SER A 255 23.39 13.34 3.55
N ASN A 256 24.71 13.54 3.59
CA ASN A 256 25.63 12.50 4.02
C ASN A 256 25.42 12.17 5.51
N VAL A 257 25.78 10.95 5.90
CA VAL A 257 25.89 10.56 7.31
C VAL A 257 27.29 10.93 7.77
N GLU A 258 27.39 11.91 8.64
CA GLU A 258 28.70 12.43 9.11
C GLU A 258 29.28 11.62 10.28
N ASP A 259 28.48 10.76 10.91
CA ASP A 259 28.90 9.90 12.02
C ASP A 259 29.36 8.54 11.48
N ASP A 260 30.67 8.30 11.56
CA ASP A 260 31.30 7.08 11.02
C ASP A 260 30.82 5.80 11.72
N GLU A 261 30.57 5.84 13.04
CA GLU A 261 30.10 4.67 13.80
C GLU A 261 28.65 4.33 13.39
N LEU A 262 27.82 5.35 13.23
CA LEU A 262 26.46 5.18 12.71
C LEU A 262 26.48 4.68 11.26
N TYR A 263 27.36 5.20 10.42
CA TYR A 263 27.48 4.77 9.02
C TYR A 263 27.88 3.30 8.91
N GLU A 264 28.80 2.82 9.76
CA GLU A 264 29.20 1.41 9.81
C GLU A 264 28.02 0.51 10.20
N GLN A 265 27.28 0.87 11.25
CA GLN A 265 26.08 0.13 11.67
C GLN A 265 25.00 0.10 10.59
N LEU A 266 24.75 1.24 9.94
CA LEU A 266 23.81 1.33 8.81
C LEU A 266 24.29 0.48 7.63
N SER A 267 25.59 0.42 7.37
CA SER A 267 26.18 -0.38 6.29
C SER A 267 26.01 -1.87 6.53
N GLU A 268 26.28 -2.36 7.75
CA GLU A 268 26.02 -3.77 8.10
C GLU A 268 24.54 -4.12 7.95
N ALA A 269 23.64 -3.25 8.43
CA ALA A 269 22.21 -3.43 8.29
C ALA A 269 21.75 -3.41 6.82
N ALA A 270 22.38 -2.57 5.99
CA ALA A 270 22.12 -2.50 4.56
C ALA A 270 22.57 -3.78 3.83
N VAL A 271 23.73 -4.35 4.16
CA VAL A 271 24.17 -5.64 3.59
C VAL A 271 23.16 -6.74 3.91
N GLN A 272 22.78 -6.89 5.18
CA GLN A 272 21.78 -7.88 5.60
C GLN A 272 20.44 -7.66 4.87
N HIS A 273 20.04 -6.41 4.70
CA HIS A 273 18.84 -6.04 3.96
C HIS A 273 18.93 -6.46 2.48
N LEU A 274 20.02 -6.12 1.79
CA LEU A 274 20.24 -6.44 0.39
C LEU A 274 20.34 -7.96 0.15
N GLU A 275 21.02 -8.69 1.03
CA GLU A 275 21.12 -10.16 0.96
C GLU A 275 19.75 -10.84 1.14
N SER A 276 18.93 -10.36 2.08
CA SER A 276 17.57 -10.89 2.29
C SER A 276 16.62 -10.62 1.12
N THR A 277 16.88 -9.55 0.35
CA THR A 277 16.05 -9.13 -0.78
C THR A 277 16.52 -9.74 -2.10
N SER A 278 17.79 -10.14 -2.19
CA SER A 278 18.39 -10.83 -3.36
C SER A 278 18.20 -12.35 -3.33
N ALA A 279 17.69 -12.91 -2.23
CA ALA A 279 17.43 -14.33 -2.06
C ALA A 279 16.01 -14.73 -2.50
N ILE A 280 15.65 -14.51 -3.78
CA ILE A 280 14.57 -15.19 -4.50
C ILE A 280 15.03 -15.45 -5.94
#